data_AF-A0A3Q7FVS6-F1
#
_entry.id   AF-A0A3Q7FVS6-F1
#
_cell.length_a   1.000
_cell.length_b   1.000
_cell.length_c   1.000
_cell.angle_alpha   90.00
_cell.angle_beta   90.00
_cell.angle_gamma   90.00
#
_symmetry.space_group_name_H-M   'P 1'
#
loop_
_entity.id
_entity.type
_entity.pdbx_description
1 polymer ?
#
loop_
_entity_poly.entity_id
_entity_poly.type
_entity_poly.pdbx_seq_one_letter_code
_entity_poly.pdbx_strand_id
1 'polypeptide(L)'
;MGVKSKLTASVEVKCGGHLIHDLFHSNTHHVPNISPRDGKMNIVKEVIEAVDHKKKSIKWKVIEGDLLELYDSFTIISSFEPQWTTWTLAYEKKNVATPDPLAFLGYLVELTKDIEGHFLKI
;
A
#
# COMPACT_ATOMS: atom_id res chain seq x y z
N MET A 1 -21.14 14.57 5.34
CA MET A 1 -19.69 14.45 5.59
C MET A 1 -19.46 13.08 6.15
N GLY A 2 -18.72 12.22 5.45
CA GLY A 2 -18.45 10.86 5.87
C GLY A 2 -17.50 10.84 7.06
N VAL A 3 -17.51 9.74 7.81
CA VAL A 3 -16.53 9.52 8.87
C VAL A 3 -15.23 9.07 8.22
N LYS A 4 -14.14 9.78 8.50
CA LYS A 4 -12.80 9.33 8.10
C LYS A 4 -12.42 8.11 8.92
N SER A 5 -12.13 7.01 8.23
CA SER A 5 -11.75 5.73 8.81
C SER A 5 -10.30 5.41 8.49
N LYS A 6 -9.71 4.53 9.30
CA LYS A 6 -8.36 3.99 9.09
C LYS A 6 -8.37 2.48 9.29
N LEU A 7 -7.62 1.80 8.45
CA LEU A 7 -7.34 0.37 8.55
C LEU A 7 -5.82 0.16 8.45
N THR A 8 -5.24 -0.61 9.36
CA THR A 8 -3.79 -0.82 9.43
C THR A 8 -3.47 -2.30 9.52
N ALA A 9 -2.44 -2.75 8.81
CA ALA A 9 -1.82 -4.06 8.98
C ALA A 9 -0.29 -3.92 9.01
N SER A 10 0.35 -4.74 9.83
CA SER A 10 1.80 -4.83 9.93
C SER A 10 2.23 -6.26 9.63
N VAL A 11 3.30 -6.40 8.85
CA VAL A 11 3.87 -7.67 8.44
C VAL A 11 5.33 -7.68 8.90
N GLU A 12 5.72 -8.73 9.61
CA GLU A 12 7.12 -8.94 9.95
C GLU A 12 7.88 -9.33 8.67
N VAL A 13 9.05 -8.73 8.45
CA VAL A 13 9.90 -8.96 7.27
C VAL A 13 11.35 -9.20 7.67
N LYS A 14 11.99 -10.18 7.03
CA LYS A 14 13.37 -10.61 7.30
C LYS A 14 14.38 -10.04 6.30
N CYS A 15 13.95 -9.60 5.13
CA CYS A 15 14.81 -8.97 4.13
C CYS A 15 15.31 -7.57 4.54
N GLY A 16 14.79 -7.02 5.64
CA GLY A 16 15.02 -5.66 6.07
C GLY A 16 14.05 -4.69 5.37
N GLY A 17 13.24 -3.95 6.14
CA GLY A 17 12.21 -3.06 5.58
C GLY A 17 12.75 -1.98 4.61
N HIS A 18 14.02 -1.59 4.75
CA HIS A 18 14.65 -0.63 3.84
C HIS A 18 14.67 -1.07 2.37
N LEU A 19 14.84 -2.36 2.06
CA LEU A 19 14.79 -2.86 0.68
C LEU A 19 13.41 -2.65 0.07
N ILE A 20 12.36 -2.86 0.87
CA ILE A 20 10.97 -2.68 0.46
C ILE A 20 10.67 -1.17 0.28
N HIS A 21 11.15 -0.32 1.19
CA HIS A 21 11.08 1.13 1.04
C HIS A 21 11.71 1.60 -0.28
N ASP A 22 12.94 1.16 -0.57
CA ASP A 22 13.68 1.62 -1.74
C ASP A 22 13.05 1.13 -3.05
N LEU A 23 12.47 -0.08 -3.03
CA LEU A 23 11.66 -0.59 -4.13
C LEU A 23 10.46 0.33 -4.40
N PHE A 24 9.66 0.66 -3.39
CA PHE A 24 8.48 1.50 -3.58
C PHE A 24 8.81 2.97 -3.90
N HIS A 25 9.91 3.48 -3.36
CA HIS A 25 10.32 4.87 -3.55
C HIS A 25 10.93 5.12 -4.94
N SER A 26 11.83 4.25 -5.38
CA SER A 26 12.67 4.49 -6.58
C SER A 26 12.38 3.53 -7.72
N ASN A 27 11.96 2.31 -7.42
CA ASN A 27 11.88 1.21 -8.40
C ASN A 27 10.48 0.59 -8.48
N THR A 28 9.44 1.40 -8.25
CA THR A 28 8.05 0.93 -8.17
C THR A 28 7.59 0.17 -9.43
N HIS A 29 8.16 0.51 -10.60
CA HIS A 29 7.87 -0.15 -11.87
C HIS A 29 8.38 -1.60 -11.97
N HIS A 30 9.22 -2.06 -11.02
CA HIS A 30 9.64 -3.46 -10.92
C HIS A 30 8.63 -4.34 -10.18
N VAL A 31 7.72 -3.74 -9.39
CA VAL A 31 6.74 -4.46 -8.57
C VAL A 31 5.90 -5.47 -9.39
N PRO A 32 5.38 -5.14 -10.58
CA PRO A 32 4.60 -6.09 -11.37
C PRO A 32 5.37 -7.35 -11.78
N ASN A 33 6.69 -7.26 -11.95
CA ASN A 33 7.54 -8.40 -12.29
C ASN A 33 7.85 -9.27 -11.07
N ILE A 34 7.91 -8.67 -9.87
CA ILE A 34 8.18 -9.37 -8.60
C ILE A 34 6.93 -10.11 -8.12
N SER A 35 5.77 -9.48 -8.24
CA SER A 35 4.48 -10.02 -7.80
C SER A 35 3.48 -9.97 -8.96
N PRO A 36 3.63 -10.83 -9.99
CA PRO A 36 2.65 -10.93 -11.05
C PRO A 36 1.31 -11.38 -10.46
N ARG A 37 0.23 -10.69 -10.82
CA ARG A 37 -1.13 -10.99 -10.36
C ARG A 37 -2.00 -11.30 -11.57
N ASP A 38 -2.53 -12.51 -11.63
CA ASP A 38 -3.56 -12.89 -12.58
C ASP A 38 -4.93 -12.59 -11.96
N GLY A 39 -5.60 -11.53 -12.38
CA GLY A 39 -6.88 -11.13 -11.78
C GLY A 39 -7.52 -9.89 -12.37
N LYS A 40 -8.65 -9.47 -11.78
CA LYS A 40 -9.34 -8.23 -12.15
C LYS A 40 -8.41 -7.05 -11.90
N MET A 41 -8.05 -6.36 -12.97
CA MET A 41 -7.24 -5.14 -12.91
C MET A 41 -8.05 -4.05 -12.23
N ASN A 42 -7.56 -3.57 -11.09
CA ASN A 42 -8.01 -2.29 -10.53
C ASN A 42 -7.02 -1.22 -10.98
N ILE A 43 -7.52 -0.12 -11.53
CA ILE A 43 -6.72 1.02 -11.96
C ILE A 43 -6.76 2.05 -10.84
N VAL A 44 -5.59 2.41 -10.33
CA VAL A 44 -5.43 3.45 -9.32
C VAL A 44 -4.35 4.39 -9.81
N LYS A 45 -4.65 5.69 -9.81
CA LYS A 45 -3.68 6.74 -10.04
C LYS A 45 -3.46 7.47 -8.74
N GLU A 46 -2.21 7.53 -8.36
CA GLU A 46 -1.80 8.10 -7.09
C GLU A 46 -0.65 9.09 -7.29
N VAL A 47 -0.52 9.99 -6.33
CA VAL A 47 0.61 10.92 -6.22
C VAL A 47 1.27 10.72 -4.87
N ILE A 48 2.59 10.75 -4.85
CA ILE A 48 3.36 10.79 -3.61
C ILE A 48 3.15 12.16 -2.98
N GLU A 49 2.42 12.22 -1.86
CA GLU A 49 2.22 13.47 -1.12
C GLU A 49 3.39 13.78 -0.19
N ALA A 50 4.02 12.76 0.37
CA ALA A 50 5.15 12.92 1.28
C ALA A 50 6.03 11.68 1.33
N VAL A 51 7.33 11.90 1.56
CA VAL A 51 8.32 10.87 1.89
C VAL A 51 9.04 11.33 3.15
N ASP A 52 9.02 10.50 4.20
CA ASP A 52 9.77 10.70 5.43
C ASP A 52 10.94 9.72 5.46
N HIS A 53 12.14 10.21 5.13
CA HIS A 53 13.35 9.39 5.10
C HIS A 53 13.78 8.91 6.50
N LYS A 54 13.44 9.63 7.58
CA LYS A 54 13.82 9.24 8.95
C LYS A 54 12.96 8.08 9.42
N LYS A 55 11.65 8.15 9.18
CA LYS A 55 10.69 7.09 9.51
C LYS A 55 10.60 6.00 8.45
N LYS A 56 11.30 6.18 7.32
CA LYS A 56 11.17 5.35 6.11
C LYS A 56 9.70 5.13 5.80
N SER A 57 8.98 6.23 5.62
CA SER A 57 7.53 6.21 5.38
C SER A 57 7.22 6.96 4.11
N ILE A 58 6.25 6.45 3.36
CA ILE A 58 5.76 7.09 2.14
C ILE A 58 4.25 7.24 2.28
N LYS A 59 3.75 8.40 1.84
CA LYS A 59 2.32 8.72 1.81
C LYS A 59 1.90 8.97 0.38
N TRP A 60 0.94 8.18 -0.09
CA TRP A 60 0.32 8.31 -1.41
C TRP A 60 -1.13 8.74 -1.27
N LYS A 61 -1.55 9.66 -2.11
CA LYS A 61 -2.95 10.04 -2.26
C LYS A 61 -3.47 9.54 -3.58
N VAL A 62 -4.57 8.82 -3.53
CA VAL A 62 -5.31 8.42 -4.73
C VAL A 62 -6.02 9.65 -5.28
N ILE A 63 -5.83 9.90 -6.57
CA ILE A 63 -6.41 11.06 -7.27
C ILE A 63 -7.39 10.65 -8.38
N GLU A 64 -7.32 9.41 -8.86
CA GLU A 64 -8.20 8.88 -9.90
C GLU A 64 -8.19 7.33 -9.83
N GLY A 65 -9.22 6.69 -10.39
CA GLY A 65 -9.33 5.24 -10.50
C GLY A 65 -10.41 4.61 -9.62
N ASP A 66 -10.48 3.28 -9.65
CA ASP A 66 -11.61 2.48 -9.16
C ASP A 66 -11.89 2.67 -7.65
N LEU A 67 -10.86 2.96 -6.86
CA LEU A 67 -11.03 3.24 -5.43
C LEU A 67 -11.88 4.50 -5.20
N LEU A 68 -11.75 5.53 -6.04
CA LEU A 68 -12.53 6.75 -5.89
C LEU A 68 -13.96 6.63 -6.42
N GLU A 69 -14.34 5.48 -7.01
CA GLU A 69 -15.75 5.18 -7.29
C GLU A 69 -16.51 4.88 -5.98
N LEU A 70 -15.84 4.24 -5.02
CA LEU A 70 -16.40 3.77 -3.75
C LEU A 70 -16.09 4.71 -2.57
N TYR A 71 -14.95 5.40 -2.59
CA TYR A 71 -14.48 6.25 -1.51
C TYR A 71 -14.37 7.71 -1.98
N ASP A 72 -14.82 8.67 -1.16
CA ASP A 72 -14.67 10.12 -1.42
C ASP A 72 -13.21 10.55 -1.31
N SER A 73 -12.44 9.91 -0.43
CA SER A 73 -11.01 10.09 -0.33
C SER A 73 -10.32 8.79 0.04
N PHE A 74 -9.11 8.59 -0.48
CA PHE A 74 -8.29 7.42 -0.19
C PHE A 74 -6.81 7.79 -0.16
N THR A 75 -6.13 7.42 0.92
CA THR A 75 -4.71 7.66 1.15
C THR A 75 -4.07 6.37 1.64
N ILE A 76 -2.96 6.01 1.01
CA ILE A 76 -2.14 4.87 1.41
C ILE A 76 -0.92 5.44 2.14
N ILE A 77 -0.57 4.86 3.28
CA ILE A 77 0.60 5.22 4.05
C ILE A 77 1.37 3.95 4.33
N SER A 78 2.65 3.92 4.01
CA SER A 78 3.54 2.83 4.41
C SER A 78 4.57 3.32 5.41
N SER A 79 5.04 2.43 6.28
CA SER A 79 6.25 2.63 7.06
C SER A 79 7.08 1.36 7.08
N PHE A 80 8.40 1.52 6.95
CA PHE A 80 9.32 0.40 6.78
C PHE A 80 10.40 0.43 7.87
N GLU A 81 10.11 -0.25 8.97
CA GLU A 81 11.05 -0.48 10.06
C GLU A 81 11.95 -1.69 9.75
N PRO A 82 13.08 -1.88 10.46
CA PRO A 82 14.02 -2.96 10.14
C PRO A 82 13.37 -4.34 10.00
N GLN A 83 12.40 -4.67 10.87
CA GLN A 83 11.72 -5.97 10.89
C GLN A 83 10.24 -5.88 10.53
N TRP A 84 9.71 -4.70 10.23
CA TRP A 84 8.27 -4.51 10.03
C TRP A 84 7.97 -3.64 8.83
N THR A 85 7.02 -4.09 8.02
CA THR A 85 6.35 -3.24 7.02
C THR A 85 4.92 -3.02 7.47
N THR A 86 4.52 -1.76 7.63
CA THR A 86 3.17 -1.38 8.03
C THR A 86 2.48 -0.63 6.91
N TRP A 87 1.28 -1.07 6.56
CA TRP A 87 0.38 -0.41 5.63
C TRP A 87 -0.81 0.17 6.38
N THR A 88 -1.11 1.44 6.13
CA THR A 88 -2.31 2.12 6.65
C THR A 88 -3.10 2.71 5.50
N LEU A 89 -4.37 2.33 5.41
CA LEU A 89 -5.36 2.89 4.50
C LEU A 89 -6.19 3.91 5.27
N ALA A 90 -6.11 5.18 4.89
CA ALA A 90 -6.99 6.22 5.41
C ALA A 90 -8.01 6.61 4.33
N TYR A 91 -9.30 6.49 4.64
CA TYR A 91 -10.35 6.61 3.63
C TYR A 91 -11.63 7.24 4.20
N GLU A 92 -12.42 7.81 3.30
CA GLU A 92 -13.79 8.28 3.56
C GLU A 92 -14.73 7.55 2.61
N LYS A 93 -15.69 6.78 3.15
CA LYS A 93 -16.67 6.05 2.35
C LYS A 93 -17.70 7.01 1.75
N LYS A 94 -18.06 6.82 0.48
CA LYS A 94 -19.17 7.59 -0.14
C LYS A 94 -20.53 7.28 0.48
N ASN A 95 -20.72 6.04 0.92
CA ASN A 95 -21.95 5.56 1.54
C ASN A 95 -21.64 4.60 2.69
N VAL A 96 -22.50 4.55 3.71
CA VAL A 96 -22.41 3.62 4.85
C VAL A 96 -22.37 2.15 4.39
N ALA A 97 -23.03 1.80 3.28
CA ALA A 97 -23.00 0.46 2.71
C ALA A 97 -21.67 0.10 2.01
N THR A 98 -20.77 1.07 1.80
CA THR A 98 -19.46 0.81 1.19
C THR A 98 -18.64 -0.09 2.11
N PRO A 99 -18.08 -1.20 1.62
CA PRO A 99 -17.27 -2.08 2.45
C PRO A 99 -15.98 -1.39 2.90
N ASP A 100 -15.41 -1.86 4.01
CA ASP A 100 -14.04 -1.50 4.34
C ASP A 100 -13.07 -2.14 3.32
N PRO A 101 -11.96 -1.45 2.98
CA PRO A 101 -11.03 -1.90 1.93
C PRO A 101 -10.13 -3.06 2.39
N LEU A 102 -10.70 -4.06 3.09
CA LEU A 102 -10.01 -5.22 3.63
C LEU A 102 -9.34 -6.05 2.52
N ALA A 103 -10.01 -6.22 1.38
CA ALA A 103 -9.44 -6.93 0.23
C ALA A 103 -8.18 -6.22 -0.31
N PHE A 104 -8.21 -4.88 -0.37
CA PHE A 104 -7.06 -4.09 -0.81
C PHE A 104 -5.91 -4.15 0.22
N LEU A 105 -6.22 -4.13 1.52
CA LEU A 105 -5.19 -4.32 2.55
C LEU A 105 -4.58 -5.73 2.49
N GLY A 106 -5.40 -6.76 2.29
CA GLY A 106 -4.94 -8.14 2.09
C GLY A 106 -3.98 -8.25 0.91
N TYR A 107 -4.32 -7.60 -0.21
CA TYR A 107 -3.44 -7.51 -1.37
C TYR A 107 -2.08 -6.88 -1.05
N LEU A 108 -2.03 -5.79 -0.27
CA LEU A 108 -0.76 -5.15 0.13
C LEU A 108 0.08 -6.05 1.04
N VAL A 109 -0.57 -6.82 1.92
CA VAL A 109 0.09 -7.81 2.78
C VAL A 109 0.71 -8.94 1.94
N GLU A 110 -0.03 -9.49 0.98
CA GLU A 110 0.48 -10.50 0.06
C GLU A 110 1.62 -9.97 -0.80
N LEU A 111 1.46 -8.76 -1.35
CA LEU A 111 2.49 -8.08 -2.14
C LEU A 111 3.79 -7.93 -1.34
N THR A 112 3.68 -7.57 -0.06
CA THR A 112 4.84 -7.45 0.84
C THR A 112 5.57 -8.79 0.99
N LYS A 113 4.84 -9.90 1.13
CA LYS A 113 5.41 -11.24 1.23
C LYS A 113 6.09 -11.69 -0.06
N ASP A 114 5.49 -11.37 -1.22
CA ASP A 114 6.06 -11.68 -2.52
C ASP A 114 7.38 -10.93 -2.73
N ILE A 115 7.42 -9.64 -2.36
CA ILE A 115 8.62 -8.79 -2.38
C ILE A 115 9.69 -9.32 -1.42
N GLU A 116 9.32 -9.65 -0.18
CA GLU A 116 10.24 -10.26 0.78
C GLU A 116 10.84 -11.56 0.22
N GLY A 117 10.00 -12.44 -0.31
CA GLY A 117 10.42 -13.70 -0.92
C GLY A 117 11.36 -13.51 -2.11
N HIS A 118 11.24 -12.41 -2.85
CA HIS A 118 12.18 -12.05 -3.91
C HIS A 118 13.54 -11.61 -3.34
N PHE A 119 13.55 -10.71 -2.36
CA PHE A 119 14.80 -10.22 -1.76
C PHE A 119 15.55 -11.27 -0.93
N LEU A 120 14.86 -12.28 -0.38
CA LEU A 120 15.51 -13.38 0.34
C LEU A 120 16.12 -14.45 -0.59
N LYS A 121 15.80 -14.44 -1.89
CA LYS A 121 16.36 -15.37 -2.89
C LYS A 121 17.63 -14.85 -3.55
N ILE A 122 17.96 -13.58 -3.34
CA ILE A 122 19.15 -12.90 -3.88
C ILE A 122 20.21 -12.86 -2.78
#